data_AF-A0A2Z7C6P6-F1
#
_entry.id   AF-A0A2Z7C6P6-F1
#
_cell.length_a   1.000
_cell.length_b   1.000
_cell.length_c   1.000
_cell.angle_alpha   90.00
_cell.angle_beta   90.00
_cell.angle_gamma   90.00
#
_symmetry.space_group_name_H-M   'P 1'
#
loop_
_entity.id
_entity.type
_entity.pdbx_description
1 polymer ?
#
loop_
_entity_poly.entity_id
_entity_poly.type
_entity_poly.pdbx_seq_one_letter_code
_entity_poly.pdbx_strand_id
1 'polypeptide(L)'
;MTTEKLLWESLEKKYKTEGVGLKKFIVDKFLDYGMVDSKSLMSQVQEMQLILHDLHAEGMEMNESFQVAAVIEKLSHLLKLRVSD
;
A
#
# COMPACT_ATOMS: atom_id res chain seq x y z
N MET A 1 25.05 -25.32 5.78
CA MET A 1 24.03 -24.37 6.31
C MET A 1 24.72 -23.03 6.54
N THR A 2 25.03 -22.25 5.51
CA THR A 2 26.11 -21.25 5.69
C THR A 2 26.04 -19.98 4.84
N THR A 3 24.96 -19.71 4.10
CA THR A 3 24.86 -18.42 3.37
C THR A 3 23.45 -17.87 3.40
N GLU A 4 22.46 -18.69 3.08
CA GLU A 4 21.04 -18.30 3.14
C GLU A 4 20.61 -17.91 4.56
N LYS A 5 21.00 -18.70 5.57
CA LYS A 5 20.69 -18.41 6.98
C LYS A 5 21.34 -17.11 7.48
N LEU A 6 22.57 -16.83 7.06
CA LEU A 6 23.28 -15.59 7.42
C LEU A 6 22.71 -14.37 6.69
N LEU A 7 22.31 -14.54 5.42
CA LEU A 7 21.57 -13.52 4.68
C LEU A 7 20.26 -13.18 5.39
N TRP A 8 19.52 -14.21 5.81
CA TRP A 8 18.24 -14.04 6.50
C TRP A 8 18.41 -13.38 7.87
N GLU A 9 19.39 -13.79 8.67
CA GLU A 9 19.71 -13.15 9.95
C GLU A 9 20.20 -11.70 9.78
N SER A 10 20.95 -11.39 8.70
CA SER A 10 21.41 -10.03 8.42
C SER A 10 20.27 -9.11 7.95
N LEU A 11 19.33 -9.64 7.16
CA LEU A 11 18.07 -8.96 6.82
C LEU A 11 17.25 -8.74 8.09
N GLU A 12 17.02 -9.78 8.86
CA GLU A 12 16.24 -9.72 10.09
C GLU A 12 16.82 -8.69 11.06
N LYS A 13 18.14 -8.65 11.28
CA LYS A 13 18.80 -7.66 12.13
C LYS A 13 18.70 -6.23 11.59
N LYS A 14 18.81 -6.03 10.27
CA LYS A 14 18.71 -4.70 9.63
C LYS A 14 17.27 -4.15 9.65
N TYR A 15 16.29 -5.05 9.71
CA TYR A 15 14.86 -4.74 9.58
C TYR A 15 14.06 -5.09 10.86
N LYS A 16 14.70 -5.51 11.96
CA LYS A 16 14.10 -5.74 13.30
C LYS A 16 13.93 -4.45 14.11
N THR A 17 13.47 -3.39 13.45
CA THR A 17 13.05 -2.17 14.15
C THR A 17 11.53 -2.19 14.23
N GLU A 18 10.96 -1.82 15.38
CA GLU A 18 9.49 -1.85 15.60
C GLU A 18 8.71 -1.12 14.48
N GLY A 19 9.30 -0.09 13.85
CA GLY A 19 8.73 0.61 12.70
C GLY A 19 8.79 -0.13 11.36
N VAL A 20 9.64 -1.15 11.16
CA VAL A 20 9.74 -1.85 9.87
C VAL A 20 8.55 -2.78 9.63
N GLY A 21 8.05 -3.42 10.69
CA GLY A 21 6.81 -4.21 10.62
C GLY A 21 5.62 -3.32 10.23
N LEU A 22 5.54 -2.13 10.82
CA LEU A 22 4.50 -1.15 10.51
C LEU A 22 4.62 -0.61 9.08
N LYS A 23 5.83 -0.25 8.65
CA LYS A 23 6.11 0.17 7.27
C LYS A 23 5.68 -0.87 6.25
N LYS A 24 6.08 -2.12 6.46
CA LYS A 24 5.68 -3.24 5.59
C LYS A 24 4.16 -3.39 5.57
N PHE A 25 3.51 -3.37 6.74
CA PHE A 25 2.06 -3.50 6.83
C PHE A 25 1.31 -2.42 6.06
N ILE A 26 1.75 -1.15 6.16
CA ILE A 26 1.10 -0.04 5.46
C ILE A 26 1.31 -0.16 3.94
N VAL A 27 2.51 -0.57 3.50
CA VAL A 27 2.79 -0.84 2.08
C VAL A 27 1.93 -1.99 1.56
N ASP A 28 1.85 -3.10 2.29
CA ASP A 28 1.00 -4.25 1.94
C ASP A 28 -0.47 -3.81 1.84
N LYS A 29 -0.95 -3.02 2.82
CA LYS A 29 -2.31 -2.44 2.80
C LYS A 29 -2.56 -1.54 1.58
N PHE A 30 -1.58 -0.74 1.16
CA PHE A 30 -1.69 0.10 -0.03
C PHE A 30 -1.76 -0.72 -1.33
N LEU A 31 -0.92 -1.75 -1.45
CA LEU A 31 -0.86 -2.62 -2.60
C LEU A 31 -2.15 -3.45 -2.73
N ASP A 32 -2.62 -4.02 -1.62
CA ASP A 32 -3.81 -4.89 -1.58
C ASP A 32 -5.13 -4.12 -1.66
N TYR A 33 -5.11 -2.79 -1.49
CA TYR A 33 -6.33 -1.98 -1.53
C TYR A 33 -6.98 -2.00 -2.92
N GLY A 34 -8.08 -2.74 -3.06
CA GLY A 34 -8.94 -2.74 -4.24
C GLY A 34 -10.26 -2.01 -3.96
N MET A 35 -10.73 -1.24 -4.94
CA MET A 35 -12.05 -0.62 -4.85
C MET A 35 -13.16 -1.65 -5.05
N VAL A 36 -14.25 -1.51 -4.30
CA VAL A 36 -15.42 -2.42 -4.29
C VAL A 36 -16.72 -1.65 -4.54
N ASP A 37 -17.67 -2.24 -5.25
CA ASP A 37 -18.95 -1.60 -5.59
C ASP A 37 -19.89 -1.42 -4.39
N SER A 38 -19.65 -2.16 -3.30
CA SER A 38 -20.46 -2.09 -2.08
C SER A 38 -20.26 -0.81 -1.27
N LYS A 39 -19.21 -0.02 -1.57
CA LYS A 39 -18.89 1.24 -0.87
C LYS A 39 -19.04 2.43 -1.80
N SER A 40 -19.44 3.58 -1.23
CA SER A 40 -19.45 4.83 -1.99
C SER A 40 -18.04 5.21 -2.44
N LEU A 41 -17.94 5.84 -3.61
CA LEU A 41 -16.64 6.29 -4.13
C LEU A 41 -15.93 7.23 -3.14
N MET A 42 -16.69 8.11 -2.47
CA MET A 42 -16.13 9.03 -1.48
C MET A 42 -15.52 8.29 -0.28
N SER A 43 -16.20 7.28 0.25
CA SER A 43 -15.67 6.45 1.35
C SER A 43 -14.37 5.78 0.94
N GLN A 44 -14.30 5.30 -0.30
CA GLN A 44 -13.12 4.61 -0.82
C GLN A 44 -11.94 5.55 -1.06
N VAL A 45 -12.20 6.78 -1.49
CA VAL A 45 -11.17 7.83 -1.61
C VAL A 45 -10.61 8.19 -0.23
N GLN A 46 -11.47 8.34 0.78
CA GLN A 46 -11.06 8.62 2.17
C GLN A 46 -10.20 7.50 2.77
N GLU A 47 -10.59 6.24 2.58
CA GLU A 47 -9.81 5.08 3.02
C GLU A 47 -8.41 5.06 2.39
N MET A 48 -8.30 5.43 1.12
CA MET A 48 -7.02 5.48 0.42
C MET A 48 -6.17 6.68 0.84
N GLN A 49 -6.78 7.85 1.08
CA GLN A 49 -6.10 9.01 1.66
C GLN A 49 -5.50 8.70 3.03
N LEU A 50 -6.19 7.90 3.86
CA LEU A 50 -5.67 7.46 5.15
C LEU A 50 -4.41 6.59 4.98
N ILE A 51 -4.42 5.66 4.02
CA ILE A 51 -3.25 4.82 3.73
C ILE A 51 -2.06 5.68 3.26
N LEU A 52 -2.30 6.66 2.38
CA LEU A 52 -1.26 7.59 1.92
C LEU A 52 -0.71 8.44 3.07
N HIS A 53 -1.56 8.88 3.99
CA HIS A 53 -1.14 9.59 5.20
C HIS A 53 -0.28 8.70 6.11
N ASP A 54 -0.66 7.44 6.32
CA ASP A 54 0.11 6.49 7.12
C ASP A 54 1.50 6.23 6.48
N LEU A 55 1.57 6.13 5.15
CA LEU A 55 2.84 6.04 4.43
C LEU A 55 3.71 7.28 4.67
N HIS A 56 3.11 8.47 4.60
CA HIS A 56 3.79 9.73 4.85
C HIS A 56 4.35 9.82 6.28
N ALA A 57 3.53 9.49 7.28
CA ALA A 57 3.90 9.51 8.69
C ALA A 57 5.09 8.59 9.00
N GLU A 58 5.22 7.47 8.28
CA GLU A 58 6.34 6.54 8.38
C GLU A 58 7.58 6.92 7.55
N GLY A 59 7.55 8.10 6.92
CA GLY A 59 8.64 8.61 6.08
C GLY A 59 8.74 7.92 4.71
N MET A 60 7.65 7.30 4.24
CA MET A 60 7.54 6.69 2.91
C MET A 60 6.87 7.67 1.94
N GLU A 61 7.51 8.84 1.75
CA GLU A 61 7.04 9.84 0.80
C GLU A 61 7.01 9.30 -0.62
N MET A 62 5.86 9.44 -1.27
CA MET A 62 5.68 9.15 -2.69
C MET A 62 5.48 10.45 -3.44
N ASN A 63 6.03 10.56 -4.65
CA ASN A 63 5.79 11.73 -5.48
C ASN A 63 4.29 11.86 -5.82
N GLU A 64 3.79 13.08 -5.94
CA GLU A 64 2.37 13.36 -6.20
C GLU A 64 1.87 12.70 -7.49
N SER A 65 2.71 12.62 -8.53
CA SER A 65 2.34 12.00 -9.80
C SER A 65 2.07 10.49 -9.63
N PHE A 66 2.83 9.80 -8.79
CA PHE A 66 2.63 8.40 -8.46
C PHE A 66 1.37 8.20 -7.63
N GLN A 67 1.11 9.08 -6.65
CA GLN A 67 -0.12 9.04 -5.87
C GLN A 67 -1.36 9.18 -6.77
N VAL A 68 -1.36 10.18 -7.66
CA VAL A 68 -2.44 10.41 -8.62
C VAL A 68 -2.60 9.22 -9.58
N ALA A 69 -1.50 8.68 -10.11
CA ALA A 69 -1.55 7.51 -10.99
C ALA A 69 -2.13 6.27 -10.29
N ALA A 70 -1.74 6.01 -9.04
CA ALA A 70 -2.28 4.90 -8.26
C ALA A 70 -3.78 5.06 -7.95
N VAL A 71 -4.23 6.28 -7.67
CA VAL A 71 -5.67 6.59 -7.50
C VAL A 71 -6.44 6.28 -8.79
N ILE A 72 -5.95 6.76 -9.92
CA ILE A 72 -6.59 6.58 -11.24
C ILE A 72 -6.64 5.10 -11.63
N GLU A 73 -5.56 4.36 -11.39
CA GLU A 73 -5.47 2.93 -11.68
C GLU A 73 -6.52 2.13 -10.89
N LYS A 74 -6.61 2.36 -9.58
CA LYS A 74 -7.60 1.71 -8.71
C LYS A 74 -9.04 2.10 -9.04
N LEU A 75 -9.30 3.36 -9.42
CA LEU A 75 -10.59 3.83 -9.93
C LEU A 75 -10.99 3.15 -11.24
N SER A 76 -10.02 2.97 -12.15
CA SER A 76 -10.26 2.35 -13.45
C SER A 76 -10.69 0.90 -13.30
N HIS A 77 -10.24 0.18 -12.27
CA HIS A 77 -10.73 -1.16 -11.95
C HIS A 77 -12.20 -1.18 -11.52
N LEU A 78 -12.64 -0.22 -10.70
CA LEU A 78 -14.04 -0.09 -10.31
C LEU A 78 -14.96 0.18 -11.52
N LEU A 79 -14.52 1.05 -12.42
CA LEU A 79 -15.31 1.42 -13.62
C LEU A 79 -15.38 0.30 -14.65
N LYS A 80 -14.34 -0.53 -14.79
CA LYS A 80 -14.36 -1.71 -15.69
C LYS A 80 -15.35 -2.78 -15.23
N LEU A 81 -15.53 -2.95 -13.92
CA LEU A 81 -16.53 -3.87 -13.36
C LEU A 81 -17.95 -3.38 -13.67
N ARG A 82 -18.22 -2.09 -13.50
CA ARG A 82 -19.54 -1.49 -13.76
C ARG A 82 -19.99 -1.51 -15.22
N VAL A 83 -19.06 -1.53 -16.18
CA VAL A 83 -19.37 -1.52 -17.62
C VAL A 83 -19.50 -2.94 -18.20
N SER A 84 -19.21 -3.97 -17.41
CA SER A 84 -19.26 -5.37 -17.85
C SER A 84 -20.57 -6.09 -17.51
N ASP A 85 -21.54 -5.41 -16.90
CA ASP A 85 -22.91 -5.86 -16.61
C ASP A 85 -23.92 -5.27 -17.61
#